data_AF-A0A4Y6RCN4-F1
#
_entry.id   AF-A0A4Y6RCN4-F1
#
_cell.length_a   1.000
_cell.length_b   1.000
_cell.length_c   1.000
_cell.angle_alpha   90.00
_cell.angle_beta   90.00
_cell.angle_gamma   90.00
#
_symmetry.space_group_name_H-M   'P 1'
#
loop_
_entity.id
_entity.type
_entity.pdbx_description
1 polymer ?
#
loop_
_entity_poly.entity_id
_entity_poly.type
_entity_poly.pdbx_seq_one_letter_code
_entity_poly.pdbx_strand_id
1 'polypeptide(L)'
;MNLAYAYPKSRFEPAVLVDLNAKAERERLSQAALKGFFKLAAAWKLRDDDARELLGGLSSSAWYEWKKHPDRVLEVDRITRISYLLGIYKALHILYGDKLADEWVSLPNKNPIFAGRTPLSQMLAGGLLAMQTVRKLLDARRGGL
;
A
#
# COMPACT_ATOMS: atom_id res chain seq x y z
N MET A 1 44.39 -15.41 -7.78
CA MET A 1 42.94 -15.41 -7.47
C MET A 1 42.25 -14.70 -8.63
N ASN A 2 41.50 -15.43 -9.44
CA ASN A 2 41.02 -14.98 -10.75
C ASN A 2 39.84 -13.99 -10.57
N LEU A 3 40.01 -12.74 -11.01
CA LEU A 3 39.03 -11.64 -10.88
C LEU A 3 37.82 -11.76 -11.84
N ALA A 4 37.60 -12.92 -12.44
CA ALA A 4 36.65 -13.10 -13.54
C ALA A 4 35.17 -12.91 -13.16
N TYR A 5 34.83 -12.84 -11.86
CA TYR A 5 33.46 -12.67 -11.37
C TYR A 5 33.38 -11.67 -10.21
N ALA A 6 33.64 -10.39 -10.49
CA ALA A 6 33.34 -9.31 -9.56
C ALA A 6 32.06 -8.58 -10.00
N TYR A 7 31.14 -8.33 -9.07
CA TYR A 7 29.95 -7.52 -9.34
C TYR A 7 30.35 -6.09 -9.74
N PRO A 8 29.65 -5.46 -10.70
CA PRO A 8 29.91 -4.08 -11.07
C PRO A 8 29.69 -3.15 -9.87
N LYS A 9 30.57 -2.17 -9.69
CA LYS A 9 30.41 -1.14 -8.66
C LYS A 9 29.16 -0.32 -8.98
N SER A 10 28.11 -0.48 -8.18
CA SER A 10 26.89 0.31 -8.29
C SER A 10 26.99 1.58 -7.43
N ARG A 11 26.45 2.70 -7.93
CA ARG A 11 26.19 3.92 -7.14
C ARG A 11 24.89 3.84 -6.35
N PHE A 12 24.18 2.72 -6.45
CA PHE A 12 22.94 2.50 -5.71
C PHE A 12 23.27 2.36 -4.22
N GLU A 13 22.96 3.39 -3.43
CA GLU A 13 22.83 3.25 -1.99
C GLU A 13 21.56 2.45 -1.72
N PRO A 14 21.65 1.22 -1.20
CA PRO A 14 20.45 0.47 -0.89
C PRO A 14 19.69 1.22 0.20
N ALA A 15 18.40 1.45 -0.02
CA ALA A 15 17.51 1.84 1.05
C ALA A 15 17.69 0.84 2.20
N VAL A 16 17.79 1.35 3.44
CA VAL A 16 17.90 0.50 4.63
C VAL A 16 16.79 -0.55 4.60
N LEU A 17 17.19 -1.82 4.63
CA LEU A 17 16.24 -2.93 4.57
C LEU A 17 15.35 -2.88 5.82
N VAL A 18 14.05 -2.74 5.61
CA VAL A 18 13.06 -2.90 6.67
C VAL A 18 12.74 -4.39 6.78
N ASP A 19 13.30 -5.07 7.78
CA ASP A 19 12.99 -6.47 8.04
C ASP A 19 11.69 -6.62 8.82
N LEU A 20 10.59 -6.86 8.10
CA LEU A 20 9.29 -7.09 8.72
C LEU A 20 9.22 -8.43 9.48
N ASN A 21 10.18 -9.35 9.32
CA ASN A 21 10.22 -10.56 10.15
C ASN A 21 10.69 -10.23 11.58
N ALA A 22 11.47 -9.16 11.76
CA ALA A 22 11.86 -8.67 13.08
C ALA A 22 10.66 -8.07 13.82
N LYS A 23 10.32 -8.65 14.98
CA LYS A 23 9.19 -8.18 15.80
C LYS A 23 9.32 -6.71 16.20
N ALA A 24 10.53 -6.26 16.57
CA ALA A 24 10.79 -4.87 16.95
C ALA A 24 10.49 -3.88 15.81
N GLU A 25 10.78 -4.23 14.56
CA GLU A 25 10.44 -3.40 13.40
C GLU A 25 8.92 -3.36 13.18
N ARG A 26 8.22 -4.48 13.36
CA ARG A 26 6.76 -4.50 13.30
C ARG A 26 6.14 -3.64 14.40
N GLU A 27 6.61 -3.75 15.64
CA GLU A 27 6.19 -2.90 16.76
C GLU A 27 6.34 -1.42 16.43
N ARG A 28 7.52 -1.02 15.93
CA ARG A 28 7.83 0.35 15.53
C ARG A 28 6.90 0.89 14.45
N LEU A 29 6.50 0.06 13.48
CA LEU A 29 5.74 0.48 12.30
C LEU A 29 4.21 0.38 12.47
N SER A 30 3.73 -0.57 13.29
CA SER A 30 2.33 -0.99 13.30
C SER A 30 1.37 0.14 13.66
N GLN A 31 1.69 0.91 14.70
CA GLN A 31 0.79 1.97 15.17
C GLN A 31 0.65 3.09 14.14
N ALA A 32 1.75 3.53 13.52
CA ALA A 32 1.74 4.55 12.49
C ALA A 32 1.06 4.06 11.21
N ALA A 33 1.31 2.81 10.82
CA ALA A 33 0.67 2.18 9.67
C ALA A 33 -0.85 2.16 9.84
N LEU A 34 -1.36 1.69 10.99
CA LEU A 34 -2.80 1.59 11.22
C LEU A 34 -3.48 2.95 11.30
N LYS A 35 -2.86 3.94 11.99
CA LYS A 35 -3.34 5.32 12.00
C LYS A 35 -3.40 5.92 10.59
N GLY A 36 -2.36 5.69 9.77
CA GLY A 36 -2.32 6.14 8.38
C GLY A 36 -3.41 5.48 7.54
N PHE A 37 -3.60 4.17 7.68
CA PHE A 37 -4.62 3.44 6.96
C PHE A 37 -6.03 3.97 7.25
N PHE A 38 -6.38 4.22 8.51
CA PHE A 38 -7.72 4.77 8.82
C PHE A 38 -7.94 6.16 8.24
N LYS A 39 -6.91 7.02 8.22
CA LYS A 39 -6.99 8.33 7.56
C LYS A 39 -7.19 8.18 6.05
N LEU A 40 -6.44 7.27 5.41
CA LEU A 40 -6.60 6.95 3.99
C LEU A 40 -8.01 6.42 3.69
N ALA A 41 -8.52 5.50 4.50
CA ALA A 41 -9.86 4.94 4.31
C ALA A 41 -10.94 6.03 4.40
N ALA A 42 -10.77 7.00 5.30
CA ALA A 42 -11.65 8.16 5.40
C ALA A 42 -11.53 9.08 4.17
N ALA A 43 -10.31 9.38 3.70
CA ALA A 43 -10.08 10.22 2.53
C ALA A 43 -10.69 9.63 1.25
N TRP A 44 -10.52 8.32 1.04
CA TRP A 44 -11.12 7.58 -0.06
C TRP A 44 -12.59 7.22 0.14
N LYS A 45 -13.19 7.58 1.28
CA LYS A 45 -14.59 7.28 1.64
C LYS A 45 -14.92 5.80 1.49
N LEU A 46 -14.00 4.93 1.90
CA LEU A 46 -14.18 3.49 1.80
C LEU A 46 -15.33 3.01 2.68
N ARG A 47 -16.07 2.01 2.20
CA ARG A 47 -16.97 1.24 3.06
C ARG A 47 -16.13 0.43 4.04
N ASP A 48 -16.64 0.24 5.25
CA ASP A 48 -15.94 -0.55 6.28
C ASP A 48 -15.61 -1.96 5.79
N ASP A 49 -16.50 -2.61 5.03
CA ASP A 49 -16.25 -3.94 4.46
C ASP A 49 -15.13 -3.93 3.40
N ASP A 50 -15.07 -2.90 2.55
CA ASP A 50 -13.98 -2.77 1.56
C ASP A 50 -12.65 -2.51 2.28
N ALA A 51 -12.64 -1.66 3.30
CA ALA A 51 -11.44 -1.38 4.07
C ALA A 51 -10.92 -2.63 4.79
N ARG A 52 -11.83 -3.44 5.35
CA ARG A 52 -11.49 -4.73 5.96
C ARG A 52 -10.92 -5.73 4.96
N GLU A 53 -11.48 -5.76 3.75
CA GLU A 53 -11.01 -6.64 2.68
C GLU A 53 -9.65 -6.21 2.15
N LEU A 54 -9.41 -4.91 1.98
CA LEU A 54 -8.08 -4.37 1.63
C LEU A 54 -7.02 -4.75 2.67
N LEU A 55 -7.41 -4.87 3.94
CA LEU A 55 -6.51 -5.34 4.98
C LEU A 55 -6.30 -6.87 4.92
N GLY A 56 -6.99 -7.64 4.09
CA GLY A 56 -6.91 -9.11 4.05
C GLY A 56 -7.97 -9.76 4.94
N GLY A 57 -9.24 -9.41 4.71
CA GLY A 57 -10.39 -10.05 5.35
C GLY A 57 -10.44 -9.90 6.88
N LEU A 58 -10.20 -8.69 7.41
CA LEU A 58 -10.36 -8.47 8.86
C LEU A 58 -11.81 -8.78 9.29
N SER A 59 -12.03 -9.41 10.45
CA SER A 59 -13.39 -9.62 10.95
C SER A 59 -14.05 -8.30 11.37
N SER A 60 -15.38 -8.26 11.42
CA SER A 60 -16.13 -7.06 11.82
C SER A 60 -15.81 -6.65 13.27
N SER A 61 -15.75 -7.64 14.17
CA SER A 61 -15.37 -7.41 15.57
C SER A 61 -13.97 -6.83 15.71
N ALA A 62 -12.99 -7.39 15.01
CA ALA A 62 -11.63 -6.88 15.02
C ALA A 62 -11.58 -5.46 14.42
N TRP A 63 -12.29 -5.20 13.32
CA TRP A 63 -12.34 -3.86 12.72
C TRP A 63 -12.75 -2.77 13.70
N TYR A 64 -13.86 -2.94 14.40
CA TYR A 64 -14.35 -1.94 15.35
C TYR A 64 -13.43 -1.81 16.57
N GLU A 65 -12.84 -2.91 17.02
CA GLU A 65 -11.87 -2.92 18.12
C GLU A 65 -10.60 -2.15 17.72
N TRP A 66 -10.06 -2.40 16.53
CA TRP A 66 -8.87 -1.72 16.01
C TRP A 66 -9.09 -0.22 15.81
N LYS A 67 -10.31 0.17 15.41
CA LYS A 67 -10.69 1.58 15.25
C LYS A 67 -10.73 2.32 16.59
N LYS A 68 -11.10 1.64 17.68
CA LYS A 68 -11.12 2.20 19.05
C LYS A 68 -9.73 2.17 19.71
N HIS A 69 -9.00 1.08 19.51
CA HIS A 69 -7.71 0.84 20.15
C HIS A 69 -6.67 0.42 19.09
N PRO A 70 -6.05 1.36 18.36
CA PRO A 70 -5.15 1.02 17.26
C PRO A 70 -3.78 0.48 17.71
N ASP A 71 -3.57 0.28 19.01
CA ASP A 71 -2.28 -0.13 19.56
C ASP A 71 -2.14 -1.65 19.56
N ARG A 72 -1.38 -2.16 18.57
CA ARG A 72 -1.11 -3.58 18.39
C ARG A 72 0.06 -3.79 17.44
N VAL A 73 0.66 -4.97 17.52
CA VAL A 73 1.62 -5.43 16.52
C VAL A 73 0.88 -6.10 15.37
N LEU A 74 1.08 -5.59 14.17
CA LEU A 74 0.50 -6.15 12.95
C LEU A 74 1.38 -7.28 12.40
N GLU A 75 0.75 -8.18 11.65
CA GLU A 75 1.46 -9.20 10.86
C GLU A 75 2.11 -8.61 9.61
N VAL A 76 3.13 -9.29 9.09
CA VAL A 76 3.90 -8.88 7.89
C VAL A 76 2.97 -8.54 6.72
N ASP A 77 2.01 -9.41 6.43
CA ASP A 77 1.05 -9.22 5.34
C ASP A 77 0.25 -7.91 5.52
N ARG A 78 -0.24 -7.65 6.73
CA ARG A 78 -1.05 -6.46 7.03
C ARG A 78 -0.24 -5.17 6.88
N ILE A 79 0.99 -5.14 7.39
CA ILE A 79 1.91 -4.00 7.22
C ILE A 79 2.21 -3.78 5.73
N THR A 80 2.43 -4.86 4.98
CA THR A 80 2.74 -4.79 3.54
C THR A 80 1.56 -4.22 2.74
N ARG A 81 0.33 -4.68 3.01
CA ARG A 81 -0.90 -4.14 2.40
C ARG A 81 -1.04 -2.64 2.66
N ILE A 82 -0.91 -2.24 3.93
CA ILE A 82 -1.00 -0.83 4.33
C ILE A 82 0.10 0.00 3.64
N SER A 83 1.33 -0.52 3.56
CA SER A 83 2.45 0.13 2.88
C SER A 83 2.13 0.40 1.40
N TYR A 84 1.56 -0.58 0.68
CA TYR A 84 1.13 -0.36 -0.71
C TYR A 84 0.03 0.69 -0.82
N LEU A 85 -0.99 0.64 0.04
CA LEU A 85 -2.11 1.56 -0.01
C LEU A 85 -1.70 3.01 0.30
N LEU A 86 -0.93 3.23 1.38
CA LEU A 86 -0.36 4.54 1.69
C LEU A 86 0.59 5.01 0.59
N GLY A 87 1.29 4.06 -0.02
CA GLY A 87 2.14 4.32 -1.15
C GLY A 87 1.36 4.81 -2.38
N ILE A 88 0.25 4.16 -2.71
CA ILE A 88 -0.65 4.54 -3.80
C ILE A 88 -1.19 5.94 -3.53
N TYR A 89 -1.71 6.18 -2.32
CA TYR A 89 -2.20 7.48 -1.87
C TYR A 89 -1.15 8.58 -2.10
N LYS A 90 0.07 8.40 -1.56
CA LYS A 90 1.15 9.37 -1.73
C LYS A 90 1.48 9.63 -3.20
N ALA A 91 1.52 8.60 -4.04
CA ALA A 91 1.84 8.76 -5.44
C ALA A 91 0.74 9.53 -6.20
N LEU A 92 -0.53 9.29 -5.88
CA LEU A 92 -1.65 10.00 -6.47
C LEU A 92 -1.61 11.50 -6.14
N HIS A 93 -1.34 11.88 -4.88
CA HIS A 93 -1.23 13.28 -4.48
C HIS A 93 -0.08 14.02 -5.18
N ILE A 94 1.04 13.33 -5.43
CA ILE A 94 2.15 13.89 -6.20
C ILE A 94 1.76 14.11 -7.66
N LEU A 95 0.99 13.20 -8.25
CA LEU A 95 0.68 13.21 -9.69
C LEU A 95 -0.52 14.09 -10.07
N TYR A 96 -1.54 14.17 -9.22
CA TYR A 96 -2.88 14.61 -9.63
C TYR A 96 -3.50 15.72 -8.78
N GLY A 97 -2.83 16.14 -7.70
CA GLY A 97 -3.38 17.09 -6.71
C GLY A 97 -4.51 16.48 -5.86
N ASP A 98 -4.82 17.14 -4.74
CA ASP A 98 -5.57 16.51 -3.63
C ASP A 98 -6.94 15.96 -4.02
N LYS A 99 -7.78 16.76 -4.69
CA LYS A 99 -9.15 16.35 -5.02
C LYS A 99 -9.17 15.11 -5.93
N LEU A 100 -8.41 15.15 -7.03
CA LEU A 100 -8.40 14.02 -7.95
C LEU A 100 -7.70 12.82 -7.32
N ALA A 101 -6.66 13.02 -6.51
CA ALA A 101 -5.96 11.94 -5.82
C ALA A 101 -6.88 11.13 -4.89
N ASP A 102 -7.76 11.81 -4.15
CA ASP A 102 -8.72 11.16 -3.26
C ASP A 102 -9.84 10.43 -4.03
N GLU A 103 -10.31 10.98 -5.16
CA GLU A 103 -11.38 10.39 -5.96
C GLU A 103 -10.88 9.29 -6.91
N TRP A 104 -9.60 9.28 -7.29
CA TRP A 104 -9.03 8.47 -8.36
C TRP A 104 -9.34 6.97 -8.24
N VAL A 105 -9.29 6.41 -7.03
CA VAL A 105 -9.52 4.98 -6.80
C VAL A 105 -10.95 4.54 -7.08
N SER A 106 -11.90 5.48 -7.03
CA SER A 106 -13.33 5.25 -7.25
C SER A 106 -13.77 5.50 -8.70
N LEU A 107 -12.94 6.14 -9.51
CA LEU A 107 -13.25 6.47 -10.89
C LEU A 107 -12.91 5.28 -11.83
N PRO A 108 -13.74 4.99 -12.84
CA PRO A 108 -13.39 4.02 -13.88
C PRO A 108 -12.07 4.39 -14.55
N ASN A 109 -11.18 3.40 -14.74
CA ASN A 109 -9.87 3.65 -15.29
C ASN A 109 -9.63 2.80 -16.55
N LYS A 110 -9.27 3.47 -17.64
CA LYS A 110 -9.06 2.84 -18.95
C LYS A 110 -7.71 2.12 -19.09
N ASN A 111 -6.81 2.24 -18.11
CA ASN A 111 -5.55 1.51 -18.16
C ASN A 111 -5.84 -0.01 -18.17
N PRO A 112 -5.15 -0.80 -19.04
CA PRO A 112 -5.45 -2.23 -19.22
C PRO A 112 -5.47 -3.06 -17.94
N ILE A 113 -4.68 -2.70 -16.91
CA ILE A 113 -4.66 -3.46 -15.64
C ILE A 113 -5.99 -3.42 -14.89
N PHE A 114 -6.87 -2.46 -15.19
CA PHE A 114 -8.16 -2.32 -14.55
C PHE A 114 -9.30 -2.94 -15.35
N ALA A 115 -9.08 -3.32 -16.61
CA ALA A 115 -10.11 -3.88 -17.50
C ALA A 115 -11.44 -3.06 -17.50
N GLY A 116 -11.33 -1.73 -17.48
CA GLY A 116 -12.48 -0.81 -17.45
C GLY A 116 -13.15 -0.64 -16.07
N ARG A 117 -12.70 -1.37 -15.04
CA ARG A 117 -13.18 -1.21 -13.67
C ARG A 117 -12.47 -0.07 -12.93
N THR A 118 -12.89 0.17 -11.70
CA THR A 118 -12.23 1.13 -10.81
C THR A 118 -10.97 0.51 -10.19
N PRO A 119 -9.92 1.30 -9.90
CA PRO A 119 -8.74 0.81 -9.20
C PRO A 119 -9.04 0.16 -7.85
N LEU A 120 -10.01 0.68 -7.09
CA LEU A 120 -10.46 0.08 -5.84
C LEU A 120 -11.00 -1.34 -6.06
N SER A 121 -11.88 -1.54 -7.03
CA SER A 121 -12.43 -2.88 -7.33
C SER A 121 -11.35 -3.89 -7.73
N GLN A 122 -10.32 -3.43 -8.45
CA GLN A 122 -9.18 -4.26 -8.84
C GLN A 122 -8.36 -4.68 -7.62
N MET A 123 -8.10 -3.76 -6.69
CA MET A 123 -7.39 -4.06 -5.45
C MET A 123 -8.18 -4.98 -4.52
N LEU A 124 -9.51 -4.83 -4.45
CA LEU A 124 -10.38 -5.72 -3.68
C LEU A 124 -10.37 -7.14 -4.25
N ALA A 125 -10.52 -7.28 -5.58
CA ALA A 125 -10.57 -8.59 -6.22
C ALA A 125 -9.22 -9.33 -6.23
N GLY A 126 -8.10 -8.62 -6.43
CA GLY A 126 -6.77 -9.22 -6.55
C GLY A 126 -5.90 -9.12 -5.30
N GLY A 127 -6.41 -8.52 -4.22
CA GLY A 127 -5.73 -8.38 -2.94
C GLY A 127 -4.33 -7.76 -3.04
N LEU A 128 -3.38 -8.31 -2.28
CA LEU A 128 -2.01 -7.80 -2.16
C LEU A 128 -1.31 -7.62 -3.52
N LEU A 129 -1.45 -8.60 -4.43
CA LEU A 129 -0.77 -8.55 -5.74
C LEU A 129 -1.36 -7.47 -6.65
N ALA A 130 -2.67 -7.24 -6.59
CA ALA A 130 -3.28 -6.12 -7.30
C ALA A 130 -2.82 -4.78 -6.72
N MET A 131 -2.74 -4.62 -5.39
CA MET A 131 -2.21 -3.41 -4.75
C MET A 131 -0.76 -3.14 -5.19
N GLN A 132 0.09 -4.18 -5.22
CA GLN A 132 1.46 -4.07 -5.71
C GLN A 132 1.50 -3.60 -7.18
N THR A 133 0.62 -4.15 -8.02
CA THR A 133 0.54 -3.80 -9.45
C THR A 133 0.12 -2.34 -9.65
N VAL A 134 -0.89 -1.86 -8.91
CA VAL A 134 -1.31 -0.46 -8.93
C VAL A 134 -0.20 0.46 -8.43
N ARG A 135 0.50 0.07 -7.36
CA ARG A 135 1.65 0.83 -6.86
C ARG A 135 2.75 0.95 -7.91
N LYS A 136 3.10 -0.13 -8.60
CA LYS A 136 4.09 -0.13 -9.69
C LYS A 136 3.68 0.79 -10.84
N LEU A 137 2.40 0.78 -11.24
CA LEU A 137 1.88 1.68 -12.27
C LEU A 137 2.09 3.16 -11.87
N LEU A 138 1.80 3.52 -10.62
CA LEU A 138 1.93 4.91 -10.17
C LEU A 138 3.39 5.32 -9.95
N ASP A 139 4.24 4.41 -9.47
CA ASP A 139 5.68 4.67 -9.36
C ASP A 139 6.31 4.90 -10.74
N ALA A 140 5.91 4.14 -11.77
CA ALA A 140 6.32 4.34 -13.15
C ALA A 140 5.92 5.74 -13.68
N ARG A 141 4.70 6.20 -13.37
CA ARG A 141 4.24 7.55 -13.75
C ARG A 141 5.00 8.66 -13.03
N ARG A 142 5.41 8.44 -11.78
CA ARG A 142 6.19 9.43 -11.01
C ARG A 142 7.65 9.49 -11.47
N GLY A 143 8.23 8.34 -11.80
CA GLY A 143 9.64 8.22 -12.18
C GLY A 143 9.96 8.64 -13.62
N GLY A 144 8.94 8.91 -14.45
CA GLY A 144 9.13 9.18 -15.87
C GLY A 144 9.75 7.99 -16.58
N LEU A 145 8.97 6.93 -16.78
CA LEU A 145 9.23 6.01 -17.89
C LEU A 145 8.70 6.62 -19.18
#